data_AF-A0A0U2P2E7-F1
#
_entry.id   AF-A0A0U2P2E7-F1
#
_cell.length_a   1.000
_cell.length_b   1.000
_cell.length_c   1.000
_cell.angle_alpha   90.00
_cell.angle_beta   90.00
_cell.angle_gamma   90.00
#
_symmetry.space_group_name_H-M   'P 1'
#
loop_
_entity.id
_entity.type
_entity.pdbx_description
1 polymer ?
#
loop_
_entity_poly.entity_id
_entity_poly.type
_entity_poly.pdbx_seq_one_letter_code
_entity_poly.pdbx_strand_id
1 'polypeptide(L)'
;MRAKYSLFILALVLAGSAAAGPTPPEVKSAKKKLYLIAGSKSHGYGEHAFRAGCILLKKRLDAAFPDRLETVVILDGWPADASILEDADAVCVYSDGGTGHPVNKHLEQMGRLAKKGVGIGMMHYAVEVPKEVSGAQFLDWIGGYFEAHWSVNPHWRLRNAELAVGHPITRGVKAYQTQDEWYYHM
;
A
#
# COMPACT_ATOMS: atom_id res chain seq x y z
N MET A 1 48.85 37.00 52.44
CA MET A 1 49.00 35.71 51.73
C MET A 1 47.62 35.15 51.36
N ARG A 2 47.15 35.38 50.13
CA ARG A 2 46.10 34.59 49.47
C ARG A 2 46.40 34.65 47.97
N ALA A 3 46.89 33.54 47.43
CA ALA A 3 47.29 33.42 46.03
C ALA A 3 46.04 33.36 45.13
N LYS A 4 46.03 34.18 44.09
CA LYS A 4 45.07 34.13 42.99
C LYS A 4 45.60 33.12 41.97
N TYR A 5 44.92 32.00 41.77
CA TYR A 5 45.20 31.08 40.67
C TYR A 5 44.30 31.43 39.49
N SER A 6 44.86 32.09 38.48
CA SER A 6 44.23 32.23 37.16
C SER A 6 44.47 30.97 36.36
N LEU A 7 43.41 30.22 36.07
CA LEU A 7 43.44 29.03 35.24
C LEU A 7 43.35 29.47 33.76
N PHE A 8 44.45 29.41 33.02
CA PHE A 8 44.44 29.54 31.57
C PHE A 8 44.11 28.19 30.94
N ILE A 9 42.91 28.05 30.37
CA ILE A 9 42.55 26.89 29.54
C ILE A 9 42.97 27.21 28.11
N LEU A 10 44.00 26.52 27.62
CA LEU A 10 44.42 26.55 26.23
C LEU A 10 43.50 25.62 25.43
N ALA A 11 42.53 26.19 24.72
CA ALA A 11 41.69 25.44 23.78
C ALA A 11 42.46 25.22 22.48
N LEU A 12 42.90 23.98 22.25
CA LEU A 12 43.50 23.56 20.99
C LEU A 12 42.37 23.36 19.95
N VAL A 13 42.22 24.29 19.02
CA VAL A 13 41.31 24.14 17.87
C VAL A 13 42.03 23.34 16.80
N LEU A 14 41.73 22.04 16.70
CA LEU A 14 42.11 21.22 15.56
C LEU A 14 41.14 21.49 14.40
N ALA A 15 41.55 22.37 13.49
CA ALA A 15 40.91 22.52 12.19
C ALA A 15 41.26 21.30 11.32
N GLY A 16 40.44 20.25 11.42
CA GLY A 16 40.48 19.13 10.49
C GLY A 16 39.84 19.54 9.17
N SER A 17 40.66 19.79 8.14
CA SER A 17 40.17 19.84 6.76
C SER A 17 39.70 18.45 6.35
N ALA A 18 38.39 18.21 6.44
CA ALA A 18 37.77 17.07 5.79
C ALA A 18 37.81 17.32 4.27
N ALA A 19 38.80 16.72 3.59
CA ALA A 19 38.77 16.62 2.15
C ALA A 19 37.53 15.80 1.77
N ALA A 20 36.53 16.46 1.16
CA ALA A 20 35.37 15.79 0.61
C ALA A 20 35.84 14.86 -0.51
N GLY A 21 35.86 13.56 -0.24
CA GLY A 21 36.08 12.54 -1.26
C GLY A 21 34.97 12.61 -2.32
N PRO A 22 35.22 12.08 -3.53
CA PRO A 22 34.21 12.07 -4.58
C PRO A 22 32.94 11.38 -4.09
N THR A 23 31.82 12.09 -4.17
CA THR A 23 30.50 11.55 -3.90
C THR A 23 30.26 10.36 -4.85
N PRO A 24 29.93 9.15 -4.36
CA PRO A 24 29.61 8.04 -5.24
C PRO A 24 28.47 8.44 -6.18
N PRO A 25 28.47 7.97 -7.44
CA PRO A 25 27.37 8.24 -8.36
C PRO A 25 26.06 7.78 -7.72
N GLU A 26 25.05 8.64 -7.74
CA GLU A 26 23.71 8.33 -7.27
C GLU A 26 23.12 7.22 -8.17
N VAL A 27 23.14 5.99 -7.68
CA VAL A 27 22.44 4.88 -8.33
C VAL A 27 20.96 5.20 -8.21
N LYS A 28 20.34 5.69 -9.30
CA LYS A 28 18.88 5.74 -9.40
C LYS A 28 18.37 4.31 -9.25
N SER A 29 17.87 3.99 -8.07
CA SER A 29 17.11 2.76 -7.83
C SER A 29 16.04 2.65 -8.92
N ALA A 30 15.89 1.47 -9.52
CA ALA A 30 14.77 1.20 -10.40
C ALA A 30 13.45 1.56 -9.70
N LYS A 31 12.49 2.09 -10.47
CA LYS A 31 11.16 2.42 -9.94
C LYS A 31 10.52 1.16 -9.39
N LYS A 32 9.80 1.29 -8.28
CA LYS A 32 8.95 0.23 -7.77
C LYS A 32 7.78 0.03 -8.73
N LYS A 33 7.34 -1.20 -8.94
CA LYS A 33 6.24 -1.52 -9.85
C LYS A 33 5.00 -2.01 -9.11
N LEU A 34 3.91 -1.26 -9.25
CA LEU A 34 2.61 -1.55 -8.65
C LEU A 34 1.60 -1.94 -9.72
N TYR A 35 1.06 -3.14 -9.63
CA TYR A 35 -0.06 -3.58 -10.46
C TYR A 35 -1.39 -3.32 -9.77
N LEU A 36 -2.25 -2.53 -10.40
CA LEU A 36 -3.62 -2.24 -9.99
C LEU A 36 -4.57 -3.11 -10.83
N ILE A 37 -5.15 -4.13 -10.23
CA ILE A 37 -6.10 -5.05 -10.89
C ILE A 37 -7.52 -4.53 -10.64
N ALA A 38 -8.18 -4.05 -11.70
CA ALA A 38 -9.57 -3.67 -11.67
C ALA A 38 -10.46 -4.86 -12.08
N GLY A 39 -11.44 -5.21 -11.26
CA GLY A 39 -12.48 -6.18 -11.60
C GLY A 39 -13.35 -5.71 -12.78
N SER A 40 -14.12 -6.64 -13.34
CA SER A 40 -15.13 -6.36 -14.36
C SER A 40 -16.23 -5.44 -13.80
N LYS A 41 -16.92 -4.70 -14.69
CA LYS A 41 -18.05 -3.87 -14.28
C LYS A 41 -19.18 -4.75 -13.72
N SER A 42 -19.55 -4.52 -12.46
CA SER A 42 -20.64 -5.23 -11.76
C SER A 42 -21.68 -4.29 -11.12
N HIS A 43 -21.31 -3.03 -10.84
CA HIS A 43 -22.12 -2.09 -10.07
C HIS A 43 -22.58 -0.86 -10.86
N GLY A 44 -23.50 -0.10 -10.25
CA GLY A 44 -24.07 1.13 -10.77
C GLY A 44 -23.09 2.29 -10.85
N TYR A 45 -23.52 3.40 -11.46
CA TYR A 45 -22.73 4.62 -11.51
C TYR A 45 -22.58 5.21 -10.09
N GLY A 46 -21.34 5.49 -9.69
CA GLY A 46 -21.03 6.07 -8.38
C GLY A 46 -20.87 5.05 -7.24
N GLU A 47 -21.00 3.76 -7.53
CA GLU A 47 -20.77 2.66 -6.58
C GLU A 47 -19.34 2.09 -6.78
N HIS A 48 -19.17 0.76 -6.79
CA HIS A 48 -17.90 0.06 -7.00
C HIS A 48 -17.35 0.25 -8.43
N ALA A 49 -16.83 1.45 -8.71
CA ALA A 49 -16.31 1.85 -10.01
C ALA A 49 -14.85 1.42 -10.20
N PHE A 50 -14.58 0.10 -10.18
CA PHE A 50 -13.24 -0.50 -10.18
C PHE A 50 -12.26 0.12 -11.17
N ARG A 51 -12.64 0.11 -12.46
CA ARG A 51 -11.85 0.68 -13.56
C ARG A 51 -11.51 2.16 -13.33
N ALA A 52 -12.52 2.97 -13.01
CA ALA A 52 -12.34 4.40 -12.81
C ALA A 52 -11.45 4.69 -11.59
N GLY A 53 -11.64 3.94 -10.50
CA GLY A 53 -10.82 4.01 -9.29
C GLY A 53 -9.35 3.71 -9.57
N CYS A 54 -9.06 2.59 -10.23
CA CYS A 54 -7.68 2.21 -10.57
C CYS A 54 -7.02 3.22 -11.53
N ILE A 55 -7.73 3.74 -12.53
CA ILE A 55 -7.20 4.77 -13.45
C ILE A 55 -6.90 6.07 -12.70
N LEU A 56 -7.80 6.49 -11.79
CA LEU A 56 -7.58 7.68 -10.96
C LEU A 56 -6.36 7.48 -10.06
N LEU A 57 -6.25 6.33 -9.38
CA LEU A 57 -5.10 5.99 -8.53
C LEU A 57 -3.79 6.01 -9.31
N LYS A 58 -3.73 5.35 -10.47
CA LYS A 58 -2.57 5.40 -11.38
C LYS A 58 -2.15 6.84 -11.67
N LYS A 59 -3.09 7.69 -12.12
CA LYS A 59 -2.80 9.09 -12.44
C LYS A 59 -2.24 9.86 -11.24
N ARG A 60 -2.77 9.63 -10.04
CA ARG A 60 -2.32 10.33 -8.81
C ARG A 60 -0.97 9.82 -8.35
N LEU A 61 -0.75 8.51 -8.36
CA LEU A 61 0.47 7.86 -7.91
C LEU A 61 1.65 8.16 -8.84
N ASP A 62 1.46 8.05 -10.15
CA ASP A 62 2.50 8.37 -11.15
C ASP A 62 2.93 9.84 -11.05
N ALA A 63 1.96 10.75 -10.84
CA ALA A 63 2.24 12.18 -10.70
C ALA A 63 2.94 12.51 -9.37
N ALA A 64 2.61 11.81 -8.29
CA ALA A 64 3.20 12.03 -6.97
C ALA A 64 4.62 11.44 -6.85
N PHE A 65 4.91 10.36 -7.59
CA PHE A 65 6.16 9.59 -7.45
C PHE A 65 6.82 9.28 -8.81
N PRO A 66 7.03 10.28 -9.68
CA PRO A 66 7.43 10.07 -11.07
C PRO A 66 8.76 9.33 -11.22
N ASP A 67 9.68 9.47 -10.26
CA ASP A 67 11.01 8.83 -10.27
C ASP A 67 11.10 7.58 -9.39
N ARG A 68 10.02 7.21 -8.68
CA ARG A 68 10.06 6.15 -7.65
C ARG A 68 9.06 5.02 -7.87
N LEU A 69 7.97 5.29 -8.58
CA LEU A 69 6.87 4.35 -8.77
C LEU A 69 6.45 4.32 -10.24
N GLU A 70 6.22 3.13 -10.74
CA GLU A 70 5.51 2.84 -11.97
C GLU A 70 4.24 2.09 -11.61
N THR A 71 3.08 2.60 -12.03
CA THR A 71 1.82 1.89 -11.87
C THR A 71 1.35 1.28 -13.19
N VAL A 72 0.86 0.04 -13.15
CA VAL A 72 0.25 -0.65 -14.30
C VAL A 72 -1.19 -0.99 -13.94
N VAL A 73 -2.14 -0.66 -14.80
CA VAL A 73 -3.55 -1.01 -14.59
C VAL A 73 -3.90 -2.22 -15.45
N ILE A 74 -4.39 -3.28 -14.81
CA ILE A 74 -4.98 -4.45 -15.44
C ILE A 74 -6.50 -4.30 -15.32
N LEU A 75 -7.21 -4.60 -16.40
CA LEU A 75 -8.65 -4.39 -16.50
C LEU A 75 -9.37 -5.72 -16.62
N ASP A 76 -10.62 -5.72 -16.16
CA ASP A 76 -11.58 -6.81 -16.34
C ASP A 76 -11.15 -8.12 -15.64
N GLY A 77 -10.50 -7.99 -14.48
CA GLY A 77 -10.15 -9.11 -13.59
C GLY A 77 -8.68 -9.51 -13.67
N TRP A 78 -8.41 -10.77 -13.32
CA TRP A 78 -7.04 -11.32 -13.32
C TRP A 78 -6.45 -11.33 -14.74
N PRO A 79 -5.16 -10.98 -14.92
CA PRO A 79 -4.57 -10.95 -16.25
C PRO A 79 -4.60 -12.34 -16.92
N ALA A 80 -4.92 -12.36 -18.21
CA ALA A 80 -4.91 -13.59 -19.01
C ALA A 80 -3.52 -14.25 -19.03
N ASP A 81 -2.47 -13.44 -19.11
CA ASP A 81 -1.09 -13.86 -18.90
C ASP A 81 -0.61 -13.38 -17.52
N ALA A 82 -0.54 -14.29 -16.56
CA ALA A 82 -0.11 -13.97 -15.20
C ALA A 82 1.40 -13.72 -15.08
N SER A 83 2.21 -14.05 -16.09
CA SER A 83 3.67 -13.84 -16.05
C SER A 83 4.03 -12.35 -15.99
N ILE A 84 3.12 -11.47 -16.44
CA ILE A 84 3.31 -10.02 -16.32
C ILE A 84 3.46 -9.57 -14.87
N LEU A 85 2.98 -10.34 -13.89
CA LEU A 85 3.07 -10.00 -12.47
C LEU A 85 4.41 -10.41 -11.84
N GLU A 86 5.30 -11.08 -12.58
CA GLU A 86 6.56 -11.61 -12.01
C GLU A 86 7.56 -10.54 -11.58
N ASP A 87 7.46 -9.34 -12.15
CA ASP A 87 8.27 -8.16 -11.81
C ASP A 87 7.56 -7.19 -10.85
N ALA A 88 6.42 -7.59 -10.28
CA ALA A 88 5.68 -6.77 -9.34
C ALA A 88 6.45 -6.59 -8.02
N ASP A 89 6.57 -5.35 -7.56
CA ASP A 89 6.90 -5.07 -6.15
C ASP A 89 5.63 -5.08 -5.28
N ALA A 90 4.48 -4.74 -5.87
CA ALA A 90 3.18 -4.82 -5.22
C ALA A 90 2.05 -5.11 -6.21
N VAL A 91 1.01 -5.78 -5.72
CA VAL A 91 -0.26 -6.00 -6.41
C VAL A 91 -1.40 -5.50 -5.52
N CYS A 92 -2.28 -4.69 -6.07
CA CYS A 92 -3.49 -4.22 -5.41
C CYS A 92 -4.72 -4.59 -6.24
N VAL A 93 -5.71 -5.23 -5.63
CA VAL A 93 -6.95 -5.64 -6.30
C VAL A 93 -8.10 -4.74 -5.86
N TYR A 94 -8.83 -4.21 -6.83
CA TYR A 94 -10.09 -3.52 -6.61
C TYR A 94 -11.15 -4.13 -7.53
N SER A 95 -12.01 -4.97 -6.96
CA SER A 95 -12.95 -5.82 -7.69
C SER A 95 -14.13 -6.20 -6.80
N ASP A 96 -15.03 -7.01 -7.37
CA ASP A 96 -15.98 -7.77 -6.56
C ASP A 96 -15.26 -8.69 -5.57
N GLY A 97 -15.95 -9.00 -4.48
CA GLY A 97 -15.58 -9.99 -3.49
C GLY A 97 -16.34 -11.31 -3.65
N GLY A 98 -16.35 -12.10 -2.57
CA GLY A 98 -17.03 -13.38 -2.48
C GLY A 98 -16.55 -14.34 -3.57
N THR A 99 -17.47 -15.11 -4.16
CA THR A 99 -17.13 -16.05 -5.25
C THR A 99 -16.71 -15.33 -6.54
N GLY A 100 -17.08 -14.06 -6.71
CA GLY A 100 -16.70 -13.21 -7.84
C GLY A 100 -15.27 -12.68 -7.77
N HIS A 101 -14.57 -12.86 -6.66
CA HIS A 101 -13.22 -12.35 -6.48
C HIS A 101 -12.25 -12.97 -7.52
N PRO A 102 -11.53 -12.15 -8.31
CA PRO A 102 -10.72 -12.64 -9.43
C PRO A 102 -9.60 -13.58 -8.97
N VAL A 103 -9.05 -13.39 -7.77
CA VAL A 103 -7.94 -14.21 -7.23
C VAL A 103 -8.37 -15.62 -6.84
N ASN A 104 -9.67 -15.91 -6.69
CA ASN A 104 -10.16 -17.24 -6.25
C ASN A 104 -9.65 -18.38 -7.16
N LYS A 105 -9.46 -18.11 -8.45
CA LYS A 105 -8.95 -19.07 -9.44
C LYS A 105 -7.42 -19.05 -9.59
N HIS A 106 -6.74 -18.18 -8.84
CA HIS A 106 -5.33 -17.82 -9.02
C HIS A 106 -4.55 -17.77 -7.71
N LEU A 107 -5.02 -18.49 -6.68
CA LEU A 107 -4.43 -18.46 -5.33
C LEU A 107 -2.97 -18.92 -5.32
N GLU A 108 -2.61 -19.93 -6.11
CA GLU A 108 -1.22 -20.39 -6.20
C GLU A 108 -0.30 -19.31 -6.80
N GLN A 109 -0.78 -18.58 -7.80
CA GLN A 109 -0.02 -17.51 -8.45
C GLN A 109 0.19 -16.35 -7.48
N MET A 110 -0.86 -15.85 -6.84
CA MET A 110 -0.74 -14.81 -5.81
C MET A 110 0.11 -15.27 -4.64
N GLY A 111 -0.05 -16.51 -4.17
CA GLY A 111 0.74 -17.07 -3.08
C GLY A 111 2.24 -17.17 -3.41
N ARG A 112 2.62 -17.41 -4.67
CA ARG A 112 4.02 -17.32 -5.09
C ARG A 112 4.55 -15.88 -5.03
N LEU A 113 3.75 -14.88 -5.37
CA LEU A 113 4.12 -13.46 -5.24
C LEU A 113 4.28 -13.08 -3.76
N ALA A 114 3.31 -13.45 -2.90
CA ALA A 114 3.36 -13.22 -1.47
C ALA A 114 4.66 -13.78 -0.85
N LYS A 115 4.99 -15.05 -1.16
CA LYS A 115 6.22 -15.71 -0.69
C LYS A 115 7.51 -15.05 -1.16
N LYS A 116 7.49 -14.35 -2.29
CA LYS A 116 8.64 -13.55 -2.78
C LYS A 116 8.76 -12.19 -2.08
N GLY A 117 7.81 -11.81 -1.23
CA GLY A 117 7.76 -10.53 -0.55
C GLY A 117 7.08 -9.42 -1.35
N VAL A 118 6.31 -9.77 -2.39
CA VAL A 118 5.46 -8.80 -3.11
C VAL A 118 4.37 -8.30 -2.17
N GLY A 119 4.21 -6.98 -2.08
CA GLY A 119 3.14 -6.39 -1.26
C GLY A 119 1.76 -6.68 -1.85
N ILE A 120 0.81 -7.12 -1.01
CA ILE A 120 -0.55 -7.44 -1.44
C ILE A 120 -1.53 -6.46 -0.79
N GLY A 121 -2.40 -5.86 -1.59
CA GLY A 121 -3.49 -5.00 -1.14
C GLY A 121 -4.83 -5.41 -1.73
N MET A 122 -5.89 -5.33 -0.93
CA MET A 122 -7.27 -5.55 -1.34
C MET A 122 -8.09 -4.31 -1.00
N MET A 123 -8.81 -3.77 -1.98
CA MET A 123 -9.60 -2.56 -1.81
C MET A 123 -11.09 -2.90 -1.63
N HIS A 124 -11.64 -2.47 -0.50
CA HIS A 124 -13.07 -2.49 -0.23
C HIS A 124 -13.66 -3.90 -0.43
N TYR A 125 -14.64 -4.11 -1.32
CA TYR A 125 -15.29 -5.40 -1.53
C TYR A 125 -14.31 -6.54 -1.90
N ALA A 126 -13.13 -6.21 -2.45
CA ALA A 126 -12.09 -7.20 -2.72
C ALA A 126 -11.53 -7.89 -1.45
N VAL A 127 -11.85 -7.43 -0.23
CA VAL A 127 -11.48 -8.14 1.01
C VAL A 127 -12.41 -9.30 1.35
N GLU A 128 -13.56 -9.44 0.68
CA GLU A 128 -14.48 -10.55 0.90
C GLU A 128 -14.08 -11.74 0.02
N VAL A 129 -13.99 -12.92 0.64
CA VAL A 129 -13.76 -14.18 -0.07
C VAL A 129 -14.49 -15.34 0.61
N PRO A 130 -14.75 -16.46 -0.10
CA PRO A 130 -15.32 -17.65 0.53
C PRO A 130 -14.30 -18.24 1.49
N LYS A 131 -14.70 -18.39 2.77
CA LYS A 131 -13.88 -18.94 3.86
C LYS A 131 -13.12 -20.20 3.46
N GLU A 132 -13.84 -21.19 2.96
CA GLU A 132 -13.31 -22.52 2.64
C GLU A 132 -12.47 -22.57 1.36
N VAL A 133 -12.48 -21.50 0.55
CA VAL A 133 -11.75 -21.45 -0.73
C VAL A 133 -10.50 -20.59 -0.62
N SER A 134 -10.59 -19.41 -0.02
CA SER A 134 -9.51 -18.41 -0.05
C SER A 134 -9.26 -17.70 1.29
N GLY A 135 -10.09 -17.95 2.31
CA GLY A 135 -9.97 -17.27 3.60
C GLY A 135 -8.62 -17.49 4.28
N ALA A 136 -8.11 -18.73 4.29
CA ALA A 136 -6.81 -19.06 4.87
C ALA A 136 -5.66 -18.29 4.20
N GLN A 137 -5.71 -18.13 2.88
CA GLN A 137 -4.71 -17.37 2.12
C GLN A 137 -4.80 -15.87 2.41
N PHE A 138 -6.01 -15.31 2.53
CA PHE A 138 -6.17 -13.89 2.86
C PHE A 138 -5.70 -13.56 4.29
N LEU A 139 -5.92 -14.47 5.24
CA LEU A 139 -5.33 -14.36 6.58
C LEU A 139 -3.79 -14.31 6.51
N ASP A 140 -3.18 -15.18 5.72
CA ASP A 140 -1.72 -15.22 5.53
C ASP A 140 -1.18 -13.95 4.82
N TRP A 141 -1.89 -13.43 3.82
CA TRP A 141 -1.39 -12.34 2.98
C TRP A 141 -1.65 -10.95 3.54
N ILE A 142 -2.85 -10.71 4.08
CA ILE A 142 -3.30 -9.37 4.48
C ILE A 142 -3.80 -9.31 5.93
N GLY A 143 -3.77 -10.44 6.66
CA GLY A 143 -4.04 -10.49 8.09
C GLY A 143 -5.51 -10.54 8.50
N GLY A 144 -6.45 -10.61 7.55
CA GLY A 144 -7.88 -10.58 7.79
C GLY A 144 -8.68 -10.57 6.50
N TYR A 145 -9.96 -10.91 6.56
CA TYR A 145 -10.86 -10.87 5.40
C TYR A 145 -12.32 -10.75 5.85
N PHE A 146 -13.20 -10.28 4.97
CA PHE A 146 -14.63 -10.33 5.26
C PHE A 146 -15.12 -11.77 5.12
N GLU A 147 -15.54 -12.37 6.23
CA GLU A 147 -16.12 -13.70 6.32
C GLU A 147 -17.65 -13.59 6.31
N ALA A 148 -18.27 -14.13 5.26
CA ALA A 148 -19.73 -14.18 5.15
C ALA A 148 -20.37 -14.83 6.39
N HIS A 149 -21.44 -14.22 6.91
CA HIS A 149 -22.17 -14.61 8.13
C HIS A 149 -21.43 -14.39 9.46
N TRP A 150 -20.25 -13.77 9.46
CA TRP A 150 -19.53 -13.34 10.66
C TRP A 150 -19.23 -11.84 10.64
N SER A 151 -18.70 -11.37 9.52
CA SER A 151 -18.41 -9.97 9.27
C SER A 151 -19.68 -9.15 9.04
N VAL A 152 -19.58 -7.84 9.23
CA VAL A 152 -20.71 -6.91 9.16
C VAL A 152 -20.33 -5.66 8.36
N ASN A 153 -21.25 -5.18 7.51
CA ASN A 153 -21.03 -4.10 6.54
C ASN A 153 -22.09 -2.97 6.57
N PRO A 154 -22.29 -2.24 7.68
CA PRO A 154 -23.25 -1.15 7.68
C PRO A 154 -22.72 0.10 6.97
N HIS A 155 -23.66 0.90 6.47
CA HIS A 155 -23.35 2.20 5.90
C HIS A 155 -23.50 3.30 6.96
N TRP A 156 -22.44 4.06 7.21
CA TRP A 156 -22.48 5.18 8.14
C TRP A 156 -21.42 6.24 7.84
N ARG A 157 -21.60 7.43 8.44
CA ARG A 157 -20.67 8.55 8.29
C ARG A 157 -19.61 8.53 9.39
N LEU A 158 -18.35 8.35 9.00
CA LEU A 158 -17.22 8.65 9.85
C LEU A 158 -17.12 10.17 10.01
N ARG A 159 -17.39 10.66 11.22
CA ARG A 159 -17.39 12.10 11.52
C ARG A 159 -16.00 12.64 11.87
N ASN A 160 -15.16 11.84 12.50
CA ASN A 160 -13.80 12.22 12.87
C ASN A 160 -12.92 10.98 12.72
N ALA A 161 -12.10 10.95 11.67
CA ALA A 161 -11.14 9.86 11.49
C ALA A 161 -9.99 9.98 12.50
N GLU A 162 -9.80 8.95 13.32
CA GLU A 162 -8.61 8.80 14.15
C GLU A 162 -7.54 8.07 13.34
N LEU A 163 -6.36 8.69 13.21
CA LEU A 163 -5.27 8.18 12.38
C LEU A 163 -4.10 7.74 13.25
N ALA A 164 -3.41 6.68 12.83
CA ALA A 164 -2.19 6.23 13.48
C ALA A 164 -1.14 7.36 13.52
N VAL A 165 -0.69 7.71 14.73
CA VAL A 165 0.27 8.79 14.95
C VAL A 165 1.67 8.34 14.52
N GLY A 166 2.34 9.15 13.68
CA GLY A 166 3.71 8.90 13.22
C GLY A 166 3.86 7.84 12.12
N HIS A 167 2.77 7.22 11.66
CA HIS A 167 2.84 6.21 10.61
C HIS A 167 3.13 6.85 9.23
N PRO A 168 4.02 6.28 8.40
CA PRO A 168 4.35 6.87 7.09
C PRO A 168 3.14 7.08 6.17
N ILE A 169 2.14 6.19 6.22
CA ILE A 169 0.93 6.26 5.39
C ILE A 169 0.01 7.43 5.78
N THR A 170 -0.04 7.81 7.07
CA THR A 170 -0.92 8.88 7.57
C THR A 170 -0.27 10.27 7.47
N ARG A 171 0.96 10.37 6.95
CA ARG A 171 1.72 11.61 6.87
C ARG A 171 1.04 12.63 5.96
N GLY A 172 0.72 13.80 6.50
CA GLY A 172 0.07 14.88 5.76
C GLY A 172 -1.44 14.70 5.56
N VAL A 173 -2.02 13.59 6.02
CA VAL A 173 -3.47 13.39 6.04
C VAL A 173 -4.05 14.24 7.17
N LYS A 174 -4.95 15.15 6.81
CA LYS A 174 -5.71 15.96 7.78
C LYS A 174 -6.95 15.19 8.23
N ALA A 175 -7.55 15.59 9.33
CA ALA A 175 -8.86 15.07 9.75
C ALA A 175 -9.88 15.21 8.60
N TYR A 176 -10.64 14.14 8.36
CA TYR A 176 -11.65 14.08 7.31
C TYR A 176 -12.91 13.38 7.80
N GLN A 177 -13.98 13.55 7.01
CA GLN A 177 -15.24 12.85 7.17
C GLN A 177 -15.54 12.09 5.88
N THR A 178 -16.08 10.89 5.99
CA THR A 178 -16.53 10.13 4.82
C THR A 178 -17.77 9.32 5.14
N GLN A 179 -18.63 9.14 4.13
CA GLN A 179 -19.79 8.25 4.18
C GLN A 179 -19.42 7.06 3.31
N ASP A 180 -19.45 5.87 3.90
CA ASP A 180 -19.07 4.65 3.18
C ASP A 180 -19.79 3.43 3.77
N GLU A 181 -19.61 2.29 3.11
CA GLU A 181 -19.86 0.96 3.65
C GLU A 181 -18.62 0.50 4.43
N TRP A 182 -18.77 0.25 5.73
CA TRP A 182 -17.64 -0.06 6.61
C TRP A 182 -17.67 -1.50 7.06
N TYR A 183 -16.55 -2.21 6.96
CA TYR A 183 -16.46 -3.62 7.36
C TYR A 183 -15.82 -3.76 8.75
N TYR A 184 -16.38 -4.64 9.58
CA TYR A 184 -15.80 -5.05 10.87
C TYR A 184 -16.10 -6.52 11.17
N HIS A 185 -15.39 -7.06 12.18
CA HIS A 185 -15.21 -8.50 12.41
C HIS A 185 -14.53 -9.18 11.22
N MET A 186 -13.29 -8.75 10.96
CA MET A 186 -12.41 -9.15 9.85
C MET A 186 -11.38 -10.18 10.30
#